data_AF-A0A5C6QBC0-F1
#
_entry.id   AF-A0A5C6QBC0-F1
#
_cell.length_a   1.000
_cell.length_b   1.000
_cell.length_c   1.000
_cell.angle_alpha   90.00
_cell.angle_beta   90.00
_cell.angle_gamma   90.00
#
_symmetry.space_group_name_H-M   'P 1'
#
loop_
_entity.id
_entity.type
_entity.pdbx_description
1 polymer ?
#
loop_
_entity_poly.entity_id
_entity_poly.type
_entity_poly.pdbx_seq_one_letter_code
_entity_poly.pdbx_strand_id
1 'polypeptide(L)'
;MNYIITILTITLAFFSWCSNAKNPALGDISHLISKEVFVSYTDVADFIEQSPKVTITVLPSKADIDEYGQQVAKSLTGSDCDRDGVMDDNKTCNAVFYKLWLKYAR
;
A
#
# COMPACT_ATOMS: atom_id res chain seq x y z
N MET A 1 -17.89 -4.31 48.18
CA MET A 1 -16.81 -3.59 47.45
C MET A 1 -16.08 -4.52 46.48
N ASN A 2 -15.71 -5.75 46.89
CA ASN A 2 -14.97 -6.69 46.04
C ASN A 2 -15.73 -7.17 44.79
N TYR A 3 -17.05 -7.33 44.85
CA TYR A 3 -17.88 -7.79 43.72
C TYR A 3 -17.97 -6.78 42.56
N ILE A 4 -17.93 -5.48 42.88
CA ILE A 4 -17.98 -4.41 41.86
C ILE A 4 -16.67 -4.40 41.07
N ILE A 5 -15.54 -4.59 41.77
CA ILE A 5 -14.21 -4.67 41.14
C ILE A 5 -14.12 -5.91 40.23
N THR A 6 -14.69 -7.05 40.66
CA THR A 6 -14.68 -8.28 39.84
C THR A 6 -15.54 -8.15 38.58
N ILE A 7 -16.72 -7.53 38.68
CA ILE A 7 -17.58 -7.27 37.53
C ILE A 7 -16.89 -6.32 36.53
N LEU A 8 -16.20 -5.28 37.03
CA LEU A 8 -15.47 -4.33 36.17
C LEU A 8 -14.32 -5.01 35.42
N THR A 9 -13.59 -5.92 36.06
CA THR A 9 -12.49 -6.66 35.41
C THR A 9 -12.97 -7.62 34.33
N ILE A 10 -14.16 -8.23 34.51
CA ILE A 10 -14.73 -9.14 33.52
C ILE A 10 -15.21 -8.38 32.28
N THR A 11 -15.86 -7.23 32.45
CA THR A 11 -16.34 -6.43 31.31
C THR A 11 -15.21 -5.86 30.47
N LEU A 12 -14.09 -5.43 31.09
CA LEU A 12 -12.90 -4.95 30.38
C LEU A 12 -12.22 -6.03 29.53
N ALA A 13 -12.25 -7.30 29.94
CA ALA A 13 -11.67 -8.40 29.18
C ALA A 13 -12.51 -8.82 27.96
N PHE A 14 -13.81 -8.52 27.94
CA PHE A 14 -14.72 -8.91 26.85
C PHE A 14 -14.70 -7.98 25.63
N PHE A 15 -14.15 -6.76 25.76
CA PHE A 15 -14.06 -5.82 24.63
C PHE A 15 -12.78 -5.96 23.78
N SER A 16 -11.85 -6.84 24.15
CA SER A 16 -10.55 -6.96 23.46
C SER A 16 -10.53 -7.84 22.21
N TRP A 17 -11.67 -8.36 21.74
CA TRP A 17 -11.71 -9.24 20.55
C TRP A 17 -12.65 -8.71 19.47
N CYS A 18 -12.16 -7.80 18.62
CA CYS A 18 -12.65 -7.62 17.24
C CYS A 18 -11.72 -6.72 16.40
N SER A 19 -10.41 -6.75 16.62
CA SER A 19 -9.47 -6.10 15.68
C SER A 19 -9.10 -7.08 14.58
N ASN A 20 -9.93 -7.16 13.53
CA ASN A 20 -9.54 -7.83 12.29
C ASN A 20 -8.60 -6.89 11.52
N ALA A 21 -7.29 -7.11 11.64
CA ALA A 21 -6.32 -6.52 10.73
C ALA A 21 -6.51 -7.17 9.36
N LYS A 22 -7.36 -6.58 8.53
CA LYS A 22 -7.44 -6.94 7.12
C LYS A 22 -6.16 -6.39 6.50
N ASN A 23 -5.14 -7.24 6.30
CA ASN A 23 -4.05 -6.89 5.40
C ASN A 23 -4.73 -6.39 4.12
N PRO A 24 -4.37 -5.21 3.58
CA PRO A 24 -4.83 -4.84 2.25
C PRO A 24 -4.43 -6.02 1.37
N ALA A 25 -5.43 -6.77 0.93
CA ALA A 25 -5.18 -7.90 0.08
C ALA A 25 -4.64 -7.27 -1.18
N LEU A 26 -3.30 -7.28 -1.36
CA LEU A 26 -2.60 -6.92 -2.59
C LEU A 26 -3.53 -7.29 -3.75
N GLY A 27 -4.19 -6.28 -4.32
CA GLY A 27 -5.46 -6.45 -5.01
C GLY A 27 -5.31 -7.45 -6.15
N ASP A 28 -6.27 -8.35 -6.33
CA ASP A 28 -6.31 -9.13 -7.57
C ASP A 28 -6.70 -8.19 -8.72
N ILE A 29 -5.70 -7.58 -9.37
CA ILE A 29 -5.91 -6.62 -10.46
C ILE A 29 -6.10 -7.27 -11.83
N SER A 30 -6.29 -8.59 -11.90
CA SER A 30 -6.50 -9.28 -13.18
C SER A 30 -7.77 -8.84 -13.92
N HIS A 31 -8.66 -8.13 -13.23
CA HIS A 31 -9.85 -7.52 -13.80
C HIS A 31 -9.55 -6.20 -14.50
N LEU A 32 -8.38 -5.61 -14.24
CA LEU A 32 -7.88 -4.36 -14.83
C LEU A 32 -6.79 -4.59 -15.88
N ILE A 33 -5.97 -5.62 -15.69
CA ILE A 33 -4.89 -6.01 -16.60
C ILE A 33 -5.28 -7.35 -17.20
N SER A 34 -5.40 -7.48 -18.52
CA SER A 34 -5.66 -8.77 -19.15
C SER A 34 -4.38 -9.61 -19.27
N LYS A 35 -4.50 -10.89 -19.61
CA LYS A 35 -3.31 -11.74 -19.85
C LYS A 35 -2.45 -11.18 -20.99
N GLU A 36 -3.08 -10.70 -22.06
CA GLU A 36 -2.43 -10.15 -23.25
C GLU A 36 -1.63 -8.89 -22.91
N VAL A 37 -2.19 -8.01 -22.06
CA VAL A 37 -1.46 -6.85 -21.54
C VAL A 37 -0.31 -7.29 -20.64
N PHE A 38 -0.54 -8.25 -19.75
CA PHE A 38 0.50 -8.72 -18.83
C PHE A 38 1.72 -9.34 -19.56
N VAL A 39 1.48 -10.16 -20.59
CA VAL A 39 2.58 -10.75 -21.38
C VAL A 39 3.33 -9.72 -22.21
N SER A 40 2.75 -8.54 -22.45
CA SER A 40 3.42 -7.44 -23.14
C SER A 40 4.52 -6.80 -22.30
N TYR A 41 4.46 -6.91 -20.97
CA TYR A 41 5.53 -6.46 -20.08
C TYR A 41 6.74 -7.39 -20.20
N THR A 42 7.91 -6.80 -20.41
CA THR A 42 9.16 -7.56 -20.54
C THR A 42 9.52 -8.23 -19.21
N ASP A 43 9.51 -7.45 -18.13
CA ASP A 43 9.86 -7.85 -16.78
C ASP A 43 9.13 -6.96 -15.74
N VAL A 44 9.51 -7.10 -14.48
CA VAL A 44 8.92 -6.31 -13.38
C VAL A 44 9.27 -4.82 -13.46
N ALA A 45 10.43 -4.45 -14.01
CA ALA A 45 10.82 -3.05 -14.13
C ALA A 45 9.95 -2.36 -15.19
N ASP A 46 9.71 -3.03 -16.31
CA ASP A 46 8.80 -2.56 -17.36
C ASP A 46 7.35 -2.45 -16.86
N PHE A 47 6.88 -3.43 -16.09
CA PHE A 47 5.58 -3.35 -15.42
C PHE A 47 5.47 -2.13 -14.49
N ILE A 48 6.49 -1.86 -13.67
CA ILE A 48 6.54 -0.71 -12.77
C ILE A 48 6.57 0.60 -13.55
N GLU A 49 7.34 0.66 -14.63
CA GLU A 49 7.46 1.84 -15.49
C GLU A 49 6.11 2.18 -16.15
N GLN A 50 5.43 1.18 -16.71
CA GLN A 50 4.13 1.35 -17.38
C GLN A 50 2.93 1.46 -16.42
N SER A 51 3.13 1.24 -15.11
CA SER A 51 2.06 1.42 -14.13
C SER A 51 1.67 2.89 -13.96
N PRO A 52 0.39 3.20 -13.69
CA PRO A 52 -0.08 4.55 -13.39
C PRO A 52 0.80 5.25 -12.38
N LYS A 53 0.98 6.56 -12.57
CA LYS A 53 1.77 7.38 -11.67
C LYS A 53 0.85 8.17 -10.76
N VAL A 54 1.16 8.13 -9.48
CA VAL A 54 0.48 8.87 -8.44
C VAL A 54 1.45 9.81 -7.77
N THR A 55 0.95 10.98 -7.38
CA THR A 55 1.76 12.02 -6.73
C THR A 55 1.23 12.27 -5.34
N ILE A 56 2.09 12.14 -4.34
CA ILE A 56 1.78 12.43 -2.94
C ILE A 56 2.56 13.66 -2.47
N THR A 57 1.98 14.40 -1.53
CA THR A 57 2.70 15.43 -0.78
C THR A 57 3.36 14.79 0.43
N VAL A 58 4.66 15.05 0.61
CA VAL A 58 5.43 14.58 1.77
C VAL A 58 5.96 15.75 2.56
N LEU A 59 6.26 15.49 3.84
CA LEU A 59 6.92 16.48 4.66
C LEU A 59 8.34 16.75 4.12
N PRO A 60 8.71 18.02 3.88
CA PRO A 60 10.07 18.38 3.54
C PRO A 60 11.04 18.00 4.66
N SER A 61 12.24 17.59 4.30
CA SER A 61 13.32 17.33 5.25
C SER A 61 13.93 18.63 5.77
N LYS A 62 14.74 18.53 6.83
CA LYS A 62 15.53 19.66 7.36
C LYS A 62 16.39 20.31 6.26
N ALA A 63 17.02 19.50 5.41
CA ALA A 63 17.84 19.99 4.31
C ALA A 63 17.00 20.77 3.28
N ASP A 64 15.82 20.26 2.92
CA ASP A 64 14.89 20.95 2.02
C ASP A 64 14.46 22.31 2.62
N ILE A 65 14.20 22.39 3.93
CA ILE A 65 13.80 23.64 4.60
C ILE A 65 14.97 24.63 4.69
N ASP A 66 16.18 24.15 4.97
CA ASP A 66 17.35 25.00 5.11
C ASP A 66 17.79 25.59 3.75
N GLU A 67 17.52 24.89 2.64
CA GLU A 67 17.80 25.35 1.28
C GLU A 67 16.69 26.26 0.70
N TYR A 68 15.42 25.87 0.87
CA TYR A 68 14.28 26.50 0.18
C TYR A 68 13.36 27.32 1.09
N GLY A 69 13.60 27.30 2.41
CA GLY A 69 12.82 28.03 3.41
C GLY A 69 11.61 27.27 3.96
N GLN A 70 10.95 27.82 4.99
CA GLN A 70 9.85 27.15 5.70
C GLN A 70 8.59 26.89 4.86
N GLN A 71 8.41 27.60 3.74
CA GLN A 71 7.25 27.46 2.87
C GLN A 71 7.45 26.38 1.79
N VAL A 72 8.55 25.64 1.83
CA VAL A 72 8.82 24.58 0.85
C VAL A 72 7.76 23.48 0.96
N ALA A 73 7.25 23.05 -0.20
CA ALA A 73 6.40 21.87 -0.32
C ALA A 73 7.16 20.82 -1.13
N LYS A 74 7.08 19.56 -0.69
CA LYS A 74 7.73 18.44 -1.38
C LYS A 74 6.68 17.46 -1.84
N SER A 75 6.76 17.06 -3.10
CA SER A 75 5.95 15.99 -3.66
C SER A 75 6.84 14.84 -4.12
N LEU A 76 6.31 13.63 -4.03
CA LEU A 76 6.89 12.43 -4.61
C LEU A 76 5.91 11.88 -5.64
N THR A 77 6.43 11.49 -6.79
CA THR A 77 5.68 10.75 -7.81
C THR A 77 6.23 9.34 -7.88
N GLY A 78 5.35 8.36 -7.79
CA GLY A 78 5.71 6.94 -7.86
C GLY A 78 4.64 6.13 -8.57
N SER A 79 4.87 4.83 -8.68
CA SER A 79 3.95 3.91 -9.34
C SER A 79 2.85 3.46 -8.39
N ASP A 80 1.64 3.35 -8.92
CA ASP A 80 0.48 2.68 -8.33
C ASP A 80 0.33 1.33 -9.07
N CYS A 81 0.98 0.31 -8.54
CA CYS A 81 1.12 -0.99 -9.18
C CYS A 81 -0.13 -1.86 -8.97
N ASP A 82 -0.81 -1.74 -7.83
CA ASP A 82 -2.06 -2.45 -7.54
C ASP A 82 -3.35 -1.67 -7.86
N ARG A 83 -3.21 -0.49 -8.47
CA ARG A 83 -4.31 0.31 -9.02
C ARG A 83 -5.30 0.78 -7.95
N ASP A 84 -4.84 0.99 -6.73
CA ASP A 84 -5.65 1.47 -5.61
C ASP A 84 -5.58 3.00 -5.41
N GLY A 85 -4.74 3.69 -6.20
CA GLY A 85 -4.51 5.13 -6.14
C GLY A 85 -3.46 5.57 -5.12
N VAL A 86 -2.76 4.62 -4.47
CA VAL A 86 -1.71 4.87 -3.49
C VAL A 86 -0.33 4.61 -4.12
N MET A 87 0.66 5.36 -3.66
CA MET A 87 2.03 5.19 -4.15
C MET A 87 2.64 3.94 -3.52
N ASP A 88 2.99 2.97 -4.37
CA ASP A 88 3.55 1.70 -3.95
C ASP A 88 5.07 1.76 -3.79
N ASP A 89 5.56 0.97 -2.84
CA ASP A 89 6.98 0.66 -2.76
C ASP A 89 7.35 -0.46 -3.74
N ASN A 90 8.66 -0.63 -3.93
CA ASN A 90 9.20 -1.64 -4.84
C ASN A 90 8.76 -3.07 -4.44
N LYS A 91 8.62 -3.36 -3.15
CA LYS A 91 8.22 -4.67 -2.65
C LYS A 91 6.76 -4.98 -3.03
N THR A 92 5.86 -4.01 -2.87
CA THR A 92 4.45 -4.11 -3.26
C THR A 92 4.33 -4.34 -4.76
N CYS A 93 5.00 -3.54 -5.58
CA CYS A 93 5.00 -3.71 -7.03
C CYS A 93 5.48 -5.09 -7.48
N ASN A 94 6.58 -5.61 -6.91
CA ASN A 94 7.07 -6.96 -7.21
C ASN A 94 6.04 -8.03 -6.84
N ALA A 95 5.37 -7.88 -5.70
CA ALA A 95 4.37 -8.83 -5.25
C ALA A 95 3.16 -8.85 -6.19
N VAL A 96 2.69 -7.70 -6.67
CA VAL A 96 1.60 -7.61 -7.67
C VAL A 96 2.00 -8.29 -8.97
N PHE A 97 3.18 -7.97 -9.51
CA PHE A 97 3.69 -8.57 -10.74
C PHE A 97 3.74 -10.09 -10.63
N TYR A 98 4.28 -10.61 -9.52
CA TYR A 98 4.39 -12.04 -9.30
C TYR A 98 3.02 -12.73 -9.15
N LYS A 99 2.03 -12.07 -8.54
CA LYS A 99 0.66 -12.60 -8.47
C LYS A 99 0.02 -12.73 -9.85
N LEU A 100 0.19 -11.73 -10.72
CA LEU A 100 -0.29 -11.81 -12.11
C LEU A 100 0.46 -12.89 -12.90
N TRP A 101 1.76 -13.03 -12.68
CA TRP A 101 2.59 -14.07 -13.28
C TRP A 101 2.06 -15.48 -12.93
N LEU A 102 1.81 -15.74 -11.64
CA LEU A 102 1.22 -17.00 -11.18
C LEU A 102 -0.18 -17.22 -11.76
N LYS A 103 -1.01 -16.18 -11.81
CA LYS A 103 -2.40 -16.28 -12.29
C LYS A 103 -2.48 -16.58 -13.79
N TYR A 104 -1.62 -15.97 -14.59
CA TYR A 104 -1.61 -16.16 -16.04
C TYR A 104 -0.75 -17.34 -16.50
N ALA A 105 -0.05 -18.00 -15.59
CA ALA A 105 0.83 -19.14 -15.85
C ALA A 105 1.80 -18.86 -17.01
N ARG A 106 2.52 -17.72 -16.91
CA ARG A 106 3.58 -17.34 -17.83
C ARG A 106 4.90 -18.02 -17.44
#